data_AF-A0A848D0U3-F1
#
_entry.id   AF-A0A848D0U3-F1
#
_cell.length_a   1.000
_cell.length_b   1.000
_cell.length_c   1.000
_cell.angle_alpha   90.00
_cell.angle_beta   90.00
_cell.angle_gamma   90.00
#
_symmetry.space_group_name_H-M   'P 1'
#
loop_
_entity.id
_entity.type
_entity.pdbx_description
1 polymer ?
#
loop_
_entity_poly.entity_id
_entity_poly.type
_entity_poly.pdbx_seq_one_letter_code
_entity_poly.pdbx_strand_id
1 'polypeptide(L)'
;MKKAICAFLFAFLLLPGLAAAQEHTEQATIKKVYYDKETQAYYIQTVDKNQEEFWHYGLVFALKEDKALTKYLNQTLMNKKAVVTYEDYESDDAEDWELLEFVITN
;
A
#
# COMPACT_ATOMS: atom_id res chain seq x y z
N MET A 1 -35.18 28.43 -31.28
CA MET A 1 -34.82 27.78 -30.00
C MET A 1 -35.17 26.30 -30.11
N LYS A 2 -34.19 25.38 -30.17
CA LYS A 2 -34.36 23.89 -30.05
C LYS A 2 -33.11 23.05 -30.43
N LYS A 3 -31.92 23.65 -30.65
CA LYS A 3 -30.71 22.90 -31.06
C LYS A 3 -29.53 22.93 -30.09
N ALA A 4 -29.62 23.64 -28.96
CA ALA A 4 -28.50 23.79 -28.03
C ALA A 4 -28.49 22.79 -26.86
N ILE A 5 -29.55 22.00 -26.67
CA ILE A 5 -29.70 21.13 -25.48
C ILE A 5 -29.00 19.77 -25.66
N CYS A 6 -28.78 19.31 -26.89
CA CYS A 6 -28.13 18.01 -27.13
C CYS A 6 -26.60 18.03 -26.97
N ALA A 7 -25.95 19.19 -27.00
CA ALA A 7 -24.48 19.27 -26.91
C ALA A 7 -23.96 19.18 -25.46
N PHE A 8 -24.78 19.55 -24.47
CA PHE A 8 -24.34 19.58 -23.07
C PHE A 8 -24.28 18.20 -22.41
N LEU A 9 -25.11 17.25 -22.86
CA LEU A 9 -25.14 15.88 -22.34
C LEU A 9 -23.95 15.03 -22.82
N PHE A 10 -23.34 15.35 -23.96
CA PHE A 10 -22.16 14.62 -24.47
C PHE A 10 -20.85 15.04 -23.80
N ALA A 11 -20.76 16.25 -23.25
CA ALA A 11 -19.56 16.72 -22.57
C ALA A 11 -19.30 15.99 -21.23
N PHE A 12 -20.35 15.50 -20.56
CA PHE A 12 -20.22 14.73 -19.32
C PHE A 12 -19.85 13.26 -19.54
N LEU A 13 -20.15 12.70 -20.72
CA LEU A 13 -19.77 11.32 -21.10
C LEU A 13 -18.31 11.20 -21.56
N LEU A 14 -17.65 12.33 -21.81
CA LEU A 14 -16.24 12.41 -22.22
C LEU A 14 -15.30 12.83 -21.08
N LEU A 15 -15.84 13.04 -19.87
CA LEU A 15 -14.97 13.09 -18.71
C LEU A 15 -14.32 11.71 -18.62
N PRO A 16 -12.99 11.59 -18.75
CA PRO A 16 -12.33 10.34 -18.43
C PRO A 16 -12.82 10.01 -17.04
N GLY A 17 -13.48 8.85 -16.90
CA GLY A 17 -13.93 8.38 -15.60
C GLY A 17 -12.74 8.54 -14.68
N LEU A 18 -12.84 9.46 -13.72
CA LEU A 18 -11.92 9.48 -12.61
C LEU A 18 -12.03 8.07 -12.07
N ALA A 19 -11.01 7.24 -12.31
CA ALA A 19 -10.96 5.90 -11.75
C ALA A 19 -11.22 6.11 -10.26
N ALA A 20 -12.39 5.67 -9.82
CA ALA A 20 -12.82 5.98 -8.47
C ALA A 20 -11.94 5.11 -7.59
N ALA A 21 -11.09 5.74 -6.80
CA ALA A 21 -10.28 5.04 -5.82
C ALA A 21 -11.22 4.16 -4.97
N GLN A 22 -11.00 2.84 -5.01
CA GLN A 22 -11.73 1.93 -4.15
C GLN A 22 -10.88 1.66 -2.91
N GLU A 23 -11.42 1.98 -1.74
CA GLU A 23 -10.78 1.69 -0.46
C GLU A 23 -10.93 0.21 -0.12
N HIS A 24 -9.81 -0.42 0.24
CA HIS A 24 -9.73 -1.78 0.73
C HIS A 24 -9.10 -1.81 2.11
N THR A 25 -9.53 -2.74 2.95
CA THR A 25 -8.92 -2.99 4.26
C THR A 25 -8.69 -4.48 4.43
N GLU A 26 -7.43 -4.88 4.51
CA GLU A 26 -7.02 -6.29 4.49
C GLU A 26 -6.11 -6.67 5.66
N GLN A 27 -6.17 -7.94 6.07
CA GLN A 27 -5.26 -8.49 7.07
C GLN A 27 -3.96 -8.97 6.43
N ALA A 28 -2.85 -8.60 7.03
CA ALA A 28 -1.52 -9.03 6.64
C ALA A 28 -0.77 -9.64 7.83
N THR A 29 0.25 -10.45 7.54
CA THR A 29 1.17 -10.99 8.55
C THR A 29 2.58 -10.47 8.27
N ILE A 30 3.26 -9.96 9.29
CA ILE A 30 4.64 -9.50 9.15
C ILE A 30 5.56 -10.72 8.94
N LYS A 31 6.20 -10.78 7.77
CA LYS A 31 7.14 -11.84 7.40
C LYS A 31 8.55 -11.57 7.92
N LYS A 32 9.02 -10.33 7.76
CA LYS A 32 10.35 -9.90 8.23
C LYS A 32 10.44 -8.38 8.28
N VAL A 33 11.47 -7.91 8.99
CA VAL A 33 11.98 -6.54 8.88
C VAL A 33 13.34 -6.60 8.20
N TYR A 34 13.59 -5.72 7.23
CA TYR A 34 14.86 -5.70 6.51
C TYR A 34 15.35 -4.27 6.31
N TYR A 35 16.67 -4.13 6.12
CA TYR A 35 17.29 -2.88 5.71
C TYR A 35 17.43 -2.87 4.19
N ASP A 36 16.92 -1.81 3.57
CA ASP A 36 17.14 -1.54 2.15
C ASP A 36 18.30 -0.55 1.99
N LYS A 37 19.30 -0.97 1.21
CA LYS A 37 20.50 -0.17 0.94
C LYS A 37 20.25 0.97 -0.05
N GLU A 38 19.31 0.80 -0.97
CA GLU A 38 19.04 1.76 -2.03
C GLU A 38 18.30 2.97 -1.46
N THR A 39 17.28 2.71 -0.65
CA THR A 39 16.46 3.73 0.01
C THR A 39 17.00 4.16 1.38
N GLN A 40 18.03 3.48 1.89
CA GLN A 40 18.65 3.76 3.19
C GLN A 40 17.63 3.80 4.33
N ALA A 41 16.75 2.79 4.37
CA ALA A 41 15.71 2.70 5.38
C ALA A 41 15.39 1.25 5.75
N TYR A 42 14.79 1.07 6.92
CA TYR A 42 14.22 -0.20 7.35
C TYR A 42 12.77 -0.30 6.89
N TYR A 43 12.39 -1.49 6.44
CA TYR A 43 11.05 -1.81 5.97
C TYR A 43 10.50 -3.04 6.67
N ILE A 44 9.18 -3.06 6.83
CA ILE A 44 8.39 -4.25 7.18
C ILE A 44 7.91 -4.86 5.89
N GLN A 45 8.26 -6.12 5.64
CA GLN A 45 7.62 -6.91 4.59
C GLN A 45 6.48 -7.72 5.20
N THR A 46 5.30 -7.65 4.58
CA THR A 46 4.13 -8.45 4.95
C THR A 46 3.80 -9.52 3.90
N VAL A 47 2.94 -10.44 4.31
CA VAL A 47 2.26 -11.40 3.43
C VAL A 47 0.77 -11.38 3.65
N ASP A 48 0.01 -11.71 2.60
CA ASP A 48 -1.44 -11.87 2.63
C ASP A 48 -1.89 -13.20 3.27
N LYS A 49 -3.19 -13.50 3.16
CA LYS A 49 -3.78 -14.78 3.62
C LYS A 49 -3.22 -16.00 2.88
N ASN A 50 -2.79 -15.84 1.63
CA ASN A 50 -2.23 -16.90 0.78
C ASN A 50 -0.71 -17.07 0.94
N GLN A 51 -0.08 -16.30 1.82
CA GLN A 51 1.38 -16.23 2.03
C GLN A 51 2.15 -15.60 0.86
N GLU A 52 1.46 -14.86 0.00
CA GLU A 52 2.04 -14.07 -1.08
C GLU A 52 2.53 -12.73 -0.53
N GLU A 53 3.60 -12.19 -1.11
CA GLU A 53 4.14 -10.88 -0.72
C GLU A 53 3.10 -9.80 -0.98
N PHE A 54 2.88 -8.91 0.00
CA PHE A 54 1.78 -7.95 -0.05
C PHE A 54 2.24 -6.50 0.05
N TRP A 55 2.71 -6.04 1.22
CA TRP A 55 3.15 -4.65 1.41
C TRP A 55 4.56 -4.55 2.01
N HIS A 56 5.25 -3.48 1.60
CA HIS A 56 6.53 -3.06 2.13
C HIS A 56 6.40 -1.70 2.80
N TYR A 57 6.28 -1.69 4.14
CA TYR A 57 6.04 -0.46 4.90
C TYR A 57 7.34 0.12 5.47
N GLY A 58 7.62 1.39 5.18
CA GLY A 58 8.81 2.10 5.69
C GLY A 58 8.71 2.37 7.20
N LEU A 59 9.71 1.91 7.95
CA LEU A 59 9.79 2.08 9.41
C LEU A 59 10.62 3.30 9.81
N VAL A 60 11.88 3.33 9.39
CA VAL A 60 12.85 4.34 9.84
C VAL A 60 14.02 4.45 8.87
N PHE A 61 14.44 5.69 8.59
CA PHE A 61 15.65 5.96 7.80
C PHE A 61 16.92 5.66 8.61
N ALA A 62 17.91 5.06 7.95
CA ALA A 62 19.22 4.77 8.51
C ALA A 62 20.28 4.78 7.41
N LEU A 63 21.39 5.49 7.59
CA LEU A 63 22.46 5.57 6.58
C LEU A 63 23.18 4.23 6.33
N LYS A 64 23.06 3.29 7.28
CA LYS A 64 23.64 1.96 7.21
C LYS A 64 22.81 0.98 8.02
N GLU A 65 22.91 -0.29 7.65
CA GLU A 65 22.34 -1.38 8.45
C GLU A 65 23.05 -1.48 9.82
N ASP A 66 22.24 -1.46 10.88
CA ASP A 66 22.57 -2.00 12.20
C ASP A 66 21.97 -3.41 12.33
N LYS A 67 22.84 -4.42 12.36
CA LYS A 67 22.42 -5.83 12.46
C LYS A 67 21.75 -6.18 13.79
N ALA A 68 22.12 -5.51 14.89
CA ALA A 68 21.49 -5.74 16.18
C ALA A 68 20.06 -5.20 16.17
N LEU A 69 19.85 -4.03 15.58
CA LEU A 69 18.52 -3.47 15.34
C LEU A 69 17.69 -4.37 14.42
N THR A 70 18.24 -4.82 13.28
CA THR A 70 17.56 -5.74 12.35
C THR A 70 17.07 -6.99 13.11
N LYS A 71 17.95 -7.61 13.90
CA LYS A 71 17.62 -8.79 14.70
C LYS A 71 16.52 -8.49 15.72
N TYR A 72 16.63 -7.40 16.47
CA TYR A 72 15.65 -7.00 17.47
C TYR A 72 14.26 -6.76 16.85
N LEU A 73 14.20 -6.02 15.75
CA LEU A 73 12.95 -5.74 15.04
C LEU A 73 12.30 -7.02 14.50
N ASN A 74 13.09 -7.93 13.90
CA ASN A 74 12.56 -9.22 13.47
C ASN A 74 12.00 -10.04 14.64
N GLN A 75 12.73 -10.12 15.76
CA GLN A 75 12.25 -10.85 16.95
C GLN A 75 10.99 -10.23 17.55
N THR A 76 10.81 -8.92 17.41
CA THR A 76 9.68 -8.18 17.99
C THR A 76 8.45 -8.19 17.10
N LEU A 77 8.63 -8.14 15.77
CA LEU A 77 7.53 -7.89 14.83
C LEU A 77 7.15 -9.11 13.97
N MET A 78 8.06 -10.06 13.74
CA MET A 78 7.76 -11.22 12.91
C MET A 78 6.55 -12.00 13.45
N ASN A 79 5.69 -12.45 12.54
CA ASN A 79 4.41 -13.14 12.80
C ASN A 79 3.32 -12.29 13.47
N LYS A 80 3.59 -11.02 13.83
CA LYS A 80 2.51 -10.12 14.23
C LYS A 80 1.58 -9.88 13.06
N LYS A 81 0.31 -9.64 13.39
CA LYS A 81 -0.72 -9.28 12.44
C LYS A 81 -0.69 -7.78 12.20
N ALA A 82 -1.06 -7.38 10.99
CA ALA A 82 -1.27 -6.00 10.62
C ALA A 82 -2.59 -5.88 9.86
N VAL A 83 -3.20 -4.72 9.94
CA VAL A 83 -4.30 -4.30 9.07
C VAL A 83 -3.73 -3.24 8.14
N VAL A 84 -3.95 -3.43 6.84
CA VAL A 84 -3.50 -2.51 5.79
C VAL A 84 -4.72 -1.96 5.08
N THR A 85 -4.81 -0.64 5.03
CA THR A 85 -5.86 0.07 4.29
C THR A 85 -5.22 0.82 3.13
N TYR A 86 -5.75 0.63 1.92
CA TYR A 86 -5.19 1.18 0.68
C TYR A 86 -6.28 1.46 -0.37
N GLU A 87 -5.94 2.26 -1.37
CA GLU A 87 -6.76 2.55 -2.54
C GLU A 87 -6.13 1.94 -3.79
N ASP A 88 -6.91 1.27 -4.66
CA ASP A 88 -6.39 0.56 -5.84
C ASP A 88 -6.66 1.24 -7.19
N TYR A 89 -7.45 2.32 -7.20
CA TYR A 89 -7.86 3.04 -8.42
C TYR A 89 -8.38 2.12 -9.56
N GLU A 90 -9.06 1.01 -9.21
CA GLU A 90 -9.51 -0.03 -10.16
C GLU A 90 -8.37 -0.64 -11.02
N SER A 91 -7.12 -0.59 -10.54
CA SER A 91 -5.94 -1.17 -11.18
C SER A 91 -5.61 -2.54 -10.60
N ASP A 92 -5.33 -3.52 -11.46
CA ASP A 92 -4.73 -4.80 -11.06
C ASP A 92 -3.22 -4.65 -10.79
N ASP A 93 -2.62 -3.51 -11.11
CA ASP A 93 -1.21 -3.21 -10.87
C ASP A 93 -1.02 -2.61 -9.46
N ALA A 94 -0.35 -3.35 -8.60
CA ALA A 94 -0.08 -2.93 -7.23
C ALA A 94 0.84 -1.69 -7.14
N GLU A 95 1.55 -1.33 -8.21
CA GLU A 95 2.33 -0.09 -8.26
C GLU A 95 1.45 1.17 -8.29
N ASP A 96 0.20 1.04 -8.73
CA ASP A 96 -0.77 2.15 -8.76
C ASP A 96 -1.50 2.31 -7.42
N TRP A 97 -1.31 1.40 -6.48
CA TRP A 97 -2.05 1.38 -5.22
C TRP A 97 -1.44 2.36 -4.20
N GLU A 98 -2.32 3.06 -3.49
CA GLU A 98 -1.92 4.05 -2.48
C GLU A 98 -2.19 3.52 -1.07
N LEU A 99 -1.14 3.40 -0.27
CA LEU A 99 -1.27 3.05 1.15
C LEU A 99 -1.89 4.23 1.93
N LEU A 100 -3.03 3.99 2.58
CA LEU A 100 -3.68 4.96 3.46
C LEU A 100 -3.29 4.76 4.92
N GLU A 101 -3.33 3.51 5.42
CA GLU A 101 -3.05 3.19 6.81
C GLU A 101 -2.36 1.83 6.97
N PHE A 102 -1.42 1.74 7.92
CA PHE A 102 -0.78 0.50 8.33
C PHE A 102 -0.78 0.38 9.86
N VAL A 103 -1.56 -0.56 10.40
CA VAL A 103 -1.71 -0.75 11.84
C VAL A 103 -1.23 -2.14 12.25
N ILE A 104 -0.22 -2.21 13.12
CA ILE A 104 0.20 -3.47 13.74
C ILE A 104 -0.78 -3.81 14.87
N THR A 105 -1.41 -4.97 14.79
CA THR A 105 -2.39 -5.46 15.76
C THR A 105 -1.77 -6.49 16.70
N ASN A 106 -2.23 -6.51 17.95
CA ASN A 106 -1.78 -7.48 18.97
C ASN A 106 -2.44 -8.86 18.79
#